data_AF-A0A0B1TV22-F1
#
_entry.id   AF-A0A0B1TV22-F1
#
_cell.length_a   1.000
_cell.length_b   1.000
_cell.length_c   1.000
_cell.angle_alpha   90.00
_cell.angle_beta   90.00
_cell.angle_gamma   90.00
#
_symmetry.space_group_name_H-M   'P 1'
#
loop_
_entity.id
_entity.type
_entity.pdbx_description
1 polymer ?
#
loop_
_entity_poly.entity_id
_entity_poly.type
_entity_poly.pdbx_seq_one_letter_code
_entity_poly.pdbx_strand_id
1 'polypeptide(L)'
;MSKKNDNVSADVQEVHEKKKIESKYNPSMIRECIFNGMDASEILVKMDIKHRQTLKQYVLKLMSDDKTYYEVKGLYLKNSRRPKVNNKMELKIYLKSLDLQGMVISDGDEFSVLVEDQKIILTKV
;
A
#
# COMPACT_ATOMS: atom_id res chain seq x y z
N MET A 1 40.85 49.81 18.18
CA MET A 1 41.14 48.44 18.65
C MET A 1 39.92 47.58 18.43
N SER A 2 40.07 46.50 17.68
CA SER A 2 39.04 45.51 17.39
C SER A 2 38.90 44.48 18.53
N LYS A 3 37.68 43.95 18.69
CA LYS A 3 37.20 42.69 19.32
C LYS A 3 35.78 43.00 19.85
N LYS A 4 34.72 42.25 19.61
CA LYS A 4 34.58 40.79 19.57
C LYS A 4 33.22 40.43 18.90
N ASN A 5 33.21 39.32 18.16
CA ASN A 5 32.08 38.61 17.58
C ASN A 5 30.94 38.35 18.59
N ASP A 6 29.70 38.21 18.11
CA ASP A 6 29.09 36.88 17.94
C ASP A 6 27.82 36.91 17.07
N ASN A 7 27.88 36.10 16.01
CA ASN A 7 26.76 35.63 15.19
C ASN A 7 25.76 34.87 16.06
N VAL A 8 24.48 35.19 15.95
CA VAL A 8 23.42 34.19 16.10
C VAL A 8 22.38 34.42 15.02
N SER A 9 22.53 33.69 13.93
CA SER A 9 21.46 33.43 12.95
C SER A 9 20.33 32.71 13.69
N ALA A 10 19.17 33.35 13.77
CA ALA A 10 17.95 32.70 14.25
C ALA A 10 17.46 31.75 13.16
N ASP A 11 17.89 30.49 13.28
CA ASP A 11 17.40 29.34 12.53
C ASP A 11 15.94 29.10 12.93
N VAL A 12 15.01 29.41 12.02
CA VAL A 12 13.58 29.16 12.20
C VAL A 12 13.38 27.65 12.01
N GLN A 13 13.45 26.90 13.11
CA GLN A 13 13.01 25.51 13.12
C GLN A 13 11.49 25.48 12.94
N GLU A 14 11.04 25.25 11.70
CA GLU A 14 9.69 24.78 11.41
C GLU A 14 9.44 23.47 12.17
N VAL A 15 8.71 23.60 13.27
CA VAL A 15 8.12 22.46 13.95
C VAL A 15 7.06 21.89 13.00
N HIS A 16 7.40 20.83 12.27
CA HIS A 16 6.43 20.01 11.57
C HIS A 16 5.49 19.38 12.62
N GLU A 17 4.41 20.10 12.95
CA GLU A 17 3.30 19.55 13.69
C GLU A 17 2.78 18.33 12.93
N LYS A 18 2.99 17.15 13.51
CA LYS A 18 2.35 15.92 13.05
C LYS A 18 0.85 16.11 13.21
N LYS A 19 0.17 16.55 12.15
CA LYS A 19 -1.29 16.64 12.08
C LYS A 19 -1.85 15.32 12.61
N LYS A 20 -2.57 15.39 13.73
CA LYS A 20 -3.30 14.25 14.29
C LYS A 20 -4.16 13.69 13.17
N ILE A 21 -3.86 12.47 12.73
CA ILE A 21 -4.63 11.80 11.70
C ILE A 21 -6.01 11.55 12.31
N GLU A 22 -6.97 12.38 11.91
CA GLU A 22 -8.35 12.22 12.33
C GLU A 22 -8.87 10.91 11.75
N SER A 23 -9.50 10.09 12.60
CA SER A 23 -9.96 8.77 12.19
C SER A 23 -11.11 8.94 11.19
N LYS A 24 -10.89 8.56 9.92
CA LYS A 24 -11.93 8.50 8.87
C LYS A 24 -13.02 7.43 9.11
N TYR A 25 -13.17 6.95 10.33
CA TYR A 25 -14.14 5.91 10.66
C TYR A 25 -15.55 6.50 10.64
N ASN A 26 -16.37 6.06 9.68
CA ASN A 26 -17.78 6.40 9.60
C ASN A 26 -18.62 5.11 9.50
N PRO A 27 -19.23 4.63 10.60
CA PRO A 27 -19.95 3.36 10.62
C PRO A 27 -21.15 3.34 9.67
N SER A 28 -21.89 4.45 9.55
CA SER A 28 -23.06 4.56 8.68
C SER A 28 -22.69 4.41 7.21
N MET A 29 -21.62 5.10 6.77
CA MET A 29 -21.12 4.95 5.40
C MET A 29 -20.61 3.54 5.11
N ILE A 30 -19.90 2.91 6.06
CA ILE A 30 -19.40 1.54 5.87
C ILE A 30 -20.59 0.59 5.70
N ARG A 31 -21.61 0.68 6.55
CA ARG A 31 -22.83 -0.13 6.40
C ARG A 31 -23.45 0.05 5.03
N GLU A 32 -23.67 1.30 4.61
CA GLU A 32 -24.27 1.61 3.32
C GLU A 32 -23.47 0.99 2.17
N CYS A 33 -22.14 1.10 2.19
CA CYS A 33 -21.30 0.51 1.14
C CYS A 33 -21.39 -1.03 1.12
N ILE A 34 -21.42 -1.67 2.29
CA ILE A 34 -21.55 -3.13 2.41
C ILE A 34 -22.94 -3.59 1.94
N PHE A 35 -24.01 -2.90 2.33
CA PHE A 35 -25.37 -3.21 1.88
C PHE A 35 -25.55 -3.03 0.38
N ASN A 36 -24.85 -2.07 -0.23
CA ASN A 36 -24.81 -1.87 -1.67
C ASN A 36 -23.93 -2.91 -2.41
N GLY A 37 -23.35 -3.89 -1.70
CA GLY A 37 -22.55 -4.95 -2.30
C GLY A 37 -21.18 -4.50 -2.83
N MET A 38 -20.68 -3.34 -2.40
CA MET A 38 -19.38 -2.82 -2.84
C MET A 38 -18.23 -3.71 -2.37
N ASP A 39 -17.20 -3.85 -3.21
CA ASP A 39 -15.98 -4.56 -2.85
C ASP A 39 -15.00 -3.69 -2.06
N ALA A 40 -13.98 -4.32 -1.46
CA ALA A 40 -13.02 -3.62 -0.63
C ALA A 40 -12.26 -2.52 -1.38
N SER A 41 -12.02 -2.63 -2.69
CA SER A 41 -11.31 -1.61 -3.47
C SER A 41 -12.21 -0.40 -3.68
N GLU A 42 -13.47 -0.61 -3.99
CA GLU A 42 -14.48 0.44 -4.16
C GLU A 42 -14.69 1.22 -2.85
N ILE A 43 -14.79 0.51 -1.72
CA ILE A 43 -14.96 1.13 -0.40
C ILE A 43 -13.73 1.98 -0.02
N LEU A 44 -12.51 1.47 -0.30
CA LEU A 44 -11.28 2.23 -0.06
C LEU A 44 -11.28 3.56 -0.83
N VAL A 45 -11.72 3.56 -2.09
CA VAL A 45 -11.82 4.77 -2.91
C VAL A 45 -12.92 5.70 -2.38
N LYS A 46 -14.14 5.18 -2.16
CA LYS A 46 -15.30 5.98 -1.72
C LYS A 46 -15.06 6.67 -0.38
N MET A 47 -14.33 6.03 0.54
CA MET A 47 -14.03 6.57 1.86
C MET A 47 -12.66 7.26 1.96
N ASP A 48 -11.93 7.39 0.86
CA ASP A 48 -10.56 7.91 0.81
C ASP A 48 -9.65 7.23 1.87
N ILE A 49 -9.76 5.90 1.98
CA ILE A 49 -8.93 5.08 2.86
C ILE A 49 -7.76 4.53 2.05
N LYS A 50 -6.53 4.86 2.48
CA LYS A 50 -5.31 4.48 1.75
C LYS A 50 -4.97 2.99 1.82
N HIS A 51 -5.27 2.34 2.95
CA HIS A 51 -4.78 0.99 3.23
C HIS A 51 -5.92 0.03 3.57
N ARG A 52 -5.91 -1.15 2.95
CA ARG A 52 -6.88 -2.22 3.22
C ARG A 52 -6.91 -2.65 4.68
N GLN A 53 -5.76 -2.59 5.37
CA GLN A 53 -5.69 -2.88 6.80
C GLN A 53 -6.54 -1.91 7.63
N THR A 54 -6.60 -0.61 7.26
CA THR A 54 -7.45 0.37 7.94
C THR A 54 -8.92 0.03 7.75
N LEU A 55 -9.35 -0.30 6.53
CA LEU A 55 -10.71 -0.76 6.27
C LEU A 55 -11.06 -2.03 7.05
N LYS A 56 -10.12 -2.97 7.17
CA LYS A 56 -10.30 -4.19 7.98
C LYS A 56 -10.57 -3.85 9.45
N GLN A 57 -9.82 -2.92 10.04
CA GLN A 57 -10.05 -2.48 11.42
C GLN A 57 -11.41 -1.79 11.59
N TYR A 58 -11.82 -0.98 10.62
CA TYR A 58 -13.11 -0.30 10.63
C TYR A 58 -14.28 -1.29 10.56
N VAL A 59 -14.21 -2.29 9.69
CA VAL A 59 -15.24 -3.33 9.58
C VAL A 59 -15.28 -4.18 10.85
N LEU A 60 -14.13 -4.55 11.44
CA LEU A 60 -14.09 -5.28 12.71
C LEU A 60 -14.73 -4.48 13.85
N LYS A 61 -14.45 -3.17 13.91
CA LYS A 61 -15.09 -2.28 14.89
C LYS A 61 -16.61 -2.22 14.68
N LEU A 62 -17.05 -2.05 13.44
CA LEU A 62 -18.48 -2.04 13.10
C LEU A 62 -19.18 -3.36 13.52
N MET A 63 -18.55 -4.52 13.28
CA MET A 63 -19.09 -5.81 13.73
C MET A 63 -19.19 -5.91 15.26
N SER A 64 -18.21 -5.36 15.99
CA SER A 64 -18.23 -5.31 17.46
C SER A 64 -19.37 -4.46 17.98
N ASP A 65 -19.60 -3.31 17.35
CA ASP A 65 -20.61 -2.32 17.72
C ASP A 65 -22.03 -2.83 17.40
N ASP A 66 -22.24 -3.33 16.19
CA ASP A 66 -23.56 -3.78 15.72
C ASP A 66 -23.86 -5.25 16.08
N LYS A 67 -22.92 -5.97 16.73
CA LYS A 67 -23.00 -7.41 17.03
C LYS A 67 -23.40 -8.27 15.83
N THR A 68 -23.02 -7.83 14.64
CA THR A 68 -23.43 -8.41 13.36
C THR A 68 -22.20 -8.74 12.52
N TYR A 69 -22.24 -9.88 11.84
CA TYR A 69 -21.19 -10.25 10.89
C TYR A 69 -21.43 -9.56 9.54
N TYR A 70 -20.40 -8.86 9.05
CA TYR A 70 -20.40 -8.22 7.74
C TYR A 70 -19.37 -8.87 6.80
N GLU A 71 -19.80 -9.32 5.63
CA GLU A 71 -18.88 -9.80 4.60
C GLU A 71 -18.55 -8.69 3.61
N VAL A 72 -17.26 -8.48 3.35
CA VAL A 72 -16.79 -7.51 2.34
C VAL A 72 -15.90 -8.24 1.34
N LYS A 73 -16.38 -8.31 0.09
CA LYS A 73 -15.68 -9.01 -0.98
C LYS A 73 -14.29 -8.39 -1.18
N GLY A 74 -13.27 -9.25 -1.19
CA GLY A 74 -11.88 -8.83 -1.40
C GLY A 74 -11.19 -8.18 -0.20
N LEU A 75 -11.86 -8.04 0.96
CA LEU A 75 -11.26 -7.46 2.16
C LEU A 75 -10.24 -8.40 2.82
N TYR A 76 -10.56 -9.70 2.87
CA TYR A 76 -9.74 -10.71 3.53
C TYR A 76 -8.95 -11.59 2.55
N LEU A 77 -8.97 -11.26 1.25
CA LEU A 77 -8.12 -11.96 0.27
C LEU A 77 -6.66 -11.82 0.69
N LYS A 78 -5.99 -12.95 0.88
CA LYS A 78 -4.52 -12.99 0.95
C LYS A 78 -4.01 -12.34 -0.33
N ASN A 79 -3.08 -11.39 -0.18
CA ASN A 79 -2.44 -10.76 -1.33
C ASN A 79 -1.98 -11.85 -2.30
N SER A 80 -2.32 -11.68 -3.58
CA SER A 80 -1.78 -12.54 -4.64
C SER A 80 -0.26 -12.57 -4.50
N ARG A 81 0.34 -13.76 -4.46
CA ARG A 81 1.80 -13.91 -4.53
C ARG A 81 2.34 -13.56 -5.92
N ARG A 82 1.46 -13.41 -6.91
CA ARG A 82 1.85 -13.07 -8.27
C ARG A 82 2.33 -11.62 -8.32
N PRO A 83 3.44 -11.33 -9.01
CA PRO A 83 3.86 -9.97 -9.31
C PRO A 83 2.70 -9.15 -9.89
N LYS A 84 2.55 -7.90 -9.43
CA LYS A 84 1.51 -6.98 -9.89
C LYS A 84 2.13 -5.63 -10.20
N VAL A 85 1.63 -4.99 -11.26
CA VAL A 85 1.97 -3.60 -11.60
C VAL A 85 1.50 -2.67 -10.50
N ASN A 86 2.40 -1.84 -9.99
CA ASN A 86 2.07 -0.84 -8.97
C ASN A 86 1.53 0.46 -9.60
N ASN A 87 1.16 1.43 -8.77
CA ASN A 87 0.65 2.73 -9.22
C ASN A 87 1.68 3.60 -9.96
N LYS A 88 2.96 3.22 -9.96
CA LYS A 88 4.05 3.86 -10.71
C LYS A 88 4.34 3.17 -12.05
N MET A 89 3.49 2.23 -12.48
CA MET A 89 3.72 1.41 -13.67
C MET A 89 4.97 0.50 -13.57
N GLU A 90 5.42 0.16 -12.36
CA GLU A 90 6.53 -0.76 -12.16
C GLU A 90 6.02 -2.18 -11.89
N LEU A 91 6.66 -3.19 -12.48
CA LEU A 91 6.50 -4.60 -12.14
C LEU A 91 7.69 -5.08 -11.31
N LYS A 92 7.47 -5.42 -10.04
CA LYS A 92 8.52 -5.95 -9.16
C LYS A 92 8.42 -7.46 -9.02
N ILE A 93 9.51 -8.15 -9.38
CA ILE A 93 9.63 -9.59 -9.25
C ILE A 93 10.51 -9.90 -8.04
N TYR A 94 9.94 -10.51 -7.00
CA TYR A 94 10.70 -10.93 -5.83
C TYR A 94 11.23 -12.34 -6.03
N LEU A 95 12.51 -12.49 -6.38
CA LEU A 95 13.15 -13.78 -6.66
C LEU A 95 12.94 -14.80 -5.53
N LYS A 96 12.95 -14.36 -4.26
CA LYS A 96 12.70 -15.21 -3.07
C LYS A 96 11.32 -15.87 -3.04
N SER A 97 10.37 -15.37 -3.82
CA SER A 97 8.98 -15.86 -3.86
C SER A 97 8.67 -16.71 -5.10
N LEU A 98 9.63 -16.86 -6.00
CA LEU A 98 9.51 -17.64 -7.22
C LEU A 98 10.22 -19.00 -7.07
N ASP A 99 9.68 -19.99 -7.76
CA ASP A 99 10.40 -21.23 -8.03
C ASP A 99 11.28 -21.00 -9.27
N LEU A 100 12.59 -20.89 -9.06
CA LEU A 100 13.56 -20.66 -10.12
C LEU A 100 13.99 -21.96 -10.81
N GLN A 101 13.44 -23.12 -10.43
CA GLN A 101 13.71 -24.41 -11.06
C GLN A 101 15.21 -24.73 -11.21
N GLY A 102 16.02 -24.31 -10.22
CA GLY A 102 17.47 -24.50 -10.21
C GLY A 102 18.29 -23.42 -10.91
N MET A 103 17.66 -22.38 -11.47
CA MET A 103 18.37 -21.24 -12.03
C MET A 103 19.03 -20.43 -10.92
N VAL A 104 20.36 -20.30 -11.00
CA VAL A 104 21.16 -19.48 -10.07
C VAL A 104 21.18 -18.04 -10.57
N ILE A 105 20.64 -17.14 -9.75
CA ILE A 105 20.65 -15.69 -9.98
C ILE A 105 21.47 -15.05 -8.88
N SER A 106 22.42 -14.22 -9.29
CA SER A 106 23.35 -13.47 -8.45
C SER A 106 23.20 -11.97 -8.70
N ASP A 107 23.72 -11.18 -7.77
CA ASP A 107 23.85 -9.73 -7.97
C ASP A 107 24.75 -9.44 -9.18
N GLY A 108 24.32 -8.51 -10.03
CA GLY A 108 25.00 -8.17 -11.29
C GLY A 108 24.60 -9.01 -12.51
N ASP A 109 23.77 -10.05 -12.35
CA ASP A 109 23.24 -10.78 -13.51
C ASP A 109 22.32 -9.90 -14.36
N GLU A 110 22.50 -9.95 -15.68
CA GLU A 110 21.68 -9.21 -16.64
C GLU A 110 20.66 -10.14 -17.33
N PHE A 111 19.54 -9.55 -17.74
CA PHE A 111 18.47 -10.26 -18.44
C PHE A 111 18.07 -9.49 -19.69
N SER A 112 17.95 -10.21 -20.80
CA SER A 112 17.25 -9.73 -21.99
C SER A 112 15.75 -9.85 -21.80
N VAL A 113 14.99 -8.94 -22.43
CA VAL A 113 13.53 -8.86 -22.32
C VAL A 113 12.90 -9.04 -23.69
N LEU A 114 12.03 -10.03 -23.83
CA LEU A 114 11.20 -10.23 -25.03
C LEU A 114 9.72 -10.17 -24.65
N VAL A 115 8.90 -9.59 -25.52
CA VAL A 115 7.44 -9.57 -25.39
C VAL A 115 6.82 -10.26 -26.59
N GLU A 116 6.17 -11.40 -26.35
CA GLU A 116 5.46 -12.19 -27.36
C GLU A 116 4.25 -12.88 -26.72
N ASP A 117 3.17 -13.10 -27.47
CA ASP A 117 1.99 -13.83 -27.01
C ASP A 117 1.44 -13.40 -25.62
N GLN A 118 1.45 -12.08 -25.35
CA GLN A 118 1.07 -11.50 -24.04
C GLN A 118 1.93 -11.98 -22.85
N LYS A 119 3.15 -12.46 -23.12
CA LYS A 119 4.14 -12.85 -22.13
C LYS A 119 5.29 -11.86 -22.14
N ILE A 120 5.86 -11.64 -20.96
CA ILE A 120 7.17 -11.01 -20.81
C ILE A 120 8.13 -12.15 -20.48
N ILE A 121 9.10 -12.38 -21.35
CA ILE A 121 10.11 -13.42 -21.20
C ILE A 121 11.41 -12.74 -20.81
N LEU A 122 11.98 -13.17 -19.68
CA LEU A 122 13.28 -12.73 -19.19
C LEU A 122 14.27 -13.87 -19.41
N THR A 123 15.31 -13.62 -20.20
CA THR A 123 16.36 -14.60 -20.47
C THR A 123 17.68 -14.07 -19.93
N LYS A 124 18.27 -14.79 -18.96
CA LYS A 124 19.57 -14.47 -18.39
C LYS A 124 20.64 -14.45 -19.50
N VAL A 125 21.51 -13.44 -19.49
CA VAL A 125 22.61 -13.26 -20.46
C VAL A 125 23.95 -13.62 -19.81
#